data_AF-A0A0G4H664-F1
#
_entry.id   AF-A0A0G4H664-F1
#
_cell.length_a   1.000
_cell.length_b   1.000
_cell.length_c   1.000
_cell.angle_alpha   90.00
_cell.angle_beta   90.00
_cell.angle_gamma   90.00
#
_symmetry.space_group_name_H-M   'P 1'
#
loop_
_entity.id
_entity.type
_entity.pdbx_description
1 polymer ?
#
loop_
_entity_poly.entity_id
_entity_poly.type
_entity_poly.pdbx_seq_one_letter_code
_entity_poly.pdbx_strand_id
1 'polypeptide(L)'
;MASSSSHQMPPSTPQPPAAPPAVPSLPDLAITRAADMAMSPHPDRRAKLRQCIVRLPQAEASTALTLVEQRIEEAVGRLGLDDVLVFDVGGLEDGLRMVHLLEQGSGGEWREMGRFIRLAAIYGLTPNATLPLRLSADALPSRTAFHQLPLAMTLYKTIGHMLTHNGQSLAVQQADNKGAYRIGNVSFRVVPLGDLPAGHSYTDSYKRTDPVIRETSDSVIRSDFWLYRSFSSFLLSALFTWWHHEEGVGRGLVLDAPIALIGLPFAPTRDDPRCRRLRTEAISEQQGGVTVDYRCDRGNVHHANPADYREVVVSGFRPGETVAAYLCEAGGEISLWTTERSVGDRSQPLDVRFPTSMPRWRAVLRHFSLEHDVINRGRVVG
;
A
#
# COMPACT_ATOMS: atom_id res chain seq x y z
N MET A 1 -44.06 2.27 -30.89
CA MET A 1 -43.16 1.29 -31.55
C MET A 1 -41.83 1.35 -30.81
N ALA A 2 -41.58 0.39 -29.92
CA ALA A 2 -40.40 0.33 -29.07
C ALA A 2 -39.41 -0.67 -29.68
N SER A 3 -38.24 -0.20 -30.10
CA SER A 3 -37.16 -1.05 -30.62
C SER A 3 -36.28 -1.51 -29.45
N SER A 4 -36.39 -2.79 -29.11
CA SER A 4 -35.46 -3.49 -28.21
C SER A 4 -34.17 -3.80 -28.97
N SER A 5 -33.09 -3.09 -28.66
CA SER A 5 -31.73 -3.47 -29.10
C SER A 5 -31.15 -4.48 -28.13
N SER A 6 -31.23 -5.76 -28.50
CA SER A 6 -30.52 -6.84 -27.82
C SER A 6 -29.04 -6.80 -28.22
N HIS A 7 -28.18 -6.30 -27.32
CA HIS A 7 -26.74 -6.45 -27.45
C HIS A 7 -26.33 -7.91 -27.24
N GLN A 8 -25.99 -8.59 -28.34
CA GLN A 8 -25.42 -9.92 -28.35
C GLN A 8 -23.98 -9.84 -27.81
N MET A 9 -23.69 -10.52 -26.69
CA MET A 9 -22.31 -10.60 -26.18
C MET A 9 -21.43 -11.37 -27.17
N PRO A 10 -20.18 -10.92 -27.42
CA PRO A 10 -19.26 -11.63 -28.28
C PRO A 10 -18.88 -12.99 -27.66
N PRO A 11 -18.67 -14.03 -28.49
CA PRO A 11 -18.32 -15.37 -28.02
C PRO A 11 -16.92 -15.37 -27.38
N SER A 12 -16.84 -15.80 -26.13
CA SER A 12 -15.59 -16.00 -25.41
C SER A 12 -14.82 -17.17 -26.04
N THR A 13 -13.73 -16.87 -26.77
CA THR A 13 -12.79 -17.90 -27.24
C THR A 13 -12.18 -18.62 -26.03
N PRO A 14 -12.21 -19.97 -25.99
CA PRO A 14 -11.65 -20.73 -24.89
C PRO A 14 -10.14 -20.48 -24.79
N GLN A 15 -9.72 -19.98 -23.63
CA GLN A 15 -8.32 -19.72 -23.33
C GLN A 15 -7.55 -21.05 -23.28
N PRO A 16 -6.39 -21.18 -23.97
CA PRO A 16 -5.59 -22.39 -23.92
C PRO A 16 -5.24 -22.78 -22.49
N PRO A 17 -5.18 -24.08 -22.16
CA PRO A 17 -4.78 -24.54 -20.84
C PRO A 17 -3.38 -23.99 -20.51
N ALA A 18 -3.26 -23.38 -19.33
CA ALA A 18 -2.00 -22.83 -18.85
C ALA A 18 -0.93 -23.93 -18.84
N ALA A 19 0.26 -23.61 -19.37
CA ALA A 19 1.39 -24.54 -19.33
C ALA A 19 1.67 -24.95 -17.88
N PRO A 20 2.04 -26.22 -17.63
CA PRO A 20 2.37 -26.67 -16.27
C PRO A 20 3.53 -25.84 -15.71
N PRO A 21 3.53 -25.54 -14.40
CA PRO A 21 4.61 -24.79 -13.76
C PRO A 21 5.94 -25.54 -13.95
N ALA A 22 7.00 -24.80 -14.29
CA ALA A 22 8.33 -25.38 -14.44
C ALA A 22 8.78 -26.05 -13.13
N VAL A 23 9.37 -27.23 -13.24
CA VAL A 23 9.95 -27.93 -12.09
C VAL A 23 11.17 -27.13 -11.59
N PRO A 24 11.25 -26.77 -10.30
CA PRO A 24 12.38 -26.04 -9.76
C PRO A 24 13.69 -26.82 -9.95
N SER A 25 14.78 -26.11 -10.22
CA SER A 25 16.09 -26.76 -10.33
C SER A 25 16.55 -27.31 -8.96
N LEU A 26 17.48 -28.27 -8.95
CA LEU A 26 18.06 -28.76 -7.69
C LEU A 26 18.74 -27.65 -6.86
N PRO A 27 19.51 -26.71 -7.46
CA PRO A 27 20.00 -25.53 -6.76
C PRO A 27 18.89 -24.70 -6.11
N ASP A 28 17.76 -24.52 -6.80
CA ASP A 28 16.64 -23.74 -6.26
C ASP A 28 16.04 -24.35 -5.01
N LEU A 29 15.86 -25.68 -5.03
CA LEU A 29 15.36 -26.42 -3.87
C LEU A 29 16.36 -26.37 -2.70
N ALA A 30 17.66 -26.40 -2.98
CA ALA A 30 18.70 -26.28 -1.97
C ALA A 30 18.68 -24.89 -1.32
N ILE A 31 18.55 -23.81 -2.10
CA ILE A 31 18.47 -22.44 -1.60
C ILE A 31 17.22 -22.24 -0.75
N THR A 32 16.03 -22.64 -1.23
CA THR A 32 14.78 -22.54 -0.44
C THR A 32 14.90 -23.28 0.89
N ARG A 33 15.44 -24.50 0.88
CA ARG A 33 15.64 -25.27 2.11
C ARG A 33 16.63 -24.61 3.06
N ALA A 34 17.71 -24.05 2.54
CA ALA A 34 18.71 -23.34 3.34
C ALA A 34 18.15 -22.03 3.91
N ALA A 35 17.35 -21.29 3.14
CA ALA A 35 16.61 -20.10 3.57
C ALA A 35 15.64 -20.41 4.72
N ASP A 36 14.89 -21.51 4.60
CA ASP A 36 14.03 -22.02 5.69
C ASP A 36 14.80 -22.42 6.95
N MET A 37 16.00 -22.96 6.80
CA MET A 37 16.89 -23.28 7.91
C MET A 37 17.46 -22.01 8.56
N ALA A 38 17.87 -21.02 7.77
CA ALA A 38 18.41 -19.75 8.25
C ALA A 38 17.37 -19.01 9.10
N MET A 39 16.13 -19.03 8.63
CA MET A 39 15.00 -18.46 9.34
C MET A 39 14.30 -19.49 10.24
N SER A 40 14.89 -20.62 10.66
CA SER A 40 14.22 -21.60 11.54
C SER A 40 13.97 -21.05 12.96
N PRO A 41 12.87 -21.40 13.67
CA PRO A 41 12.72 -20.99 15.08
C PRO A 41 13.63 -21.82 15.98
N HIS A 42 13.95 -23.06 15.58
CA HIS A 42 14.83 -23.96 16.30
C HIS A 42 16.30 -23.55 16.14
N PRO A 43 17.02 -23.24 17.24
CA PRO A 43 18.43 -22.84 17.19
C PRO A 43 19.32 -23.92 16.57
N ASP A 44 19.02 -25.21 16.79
CA ASP A 44 19.81 -26.32 16.27
C ASP A 44 19.81 -26.39 14.74
N ARG A 45 18.70 -26.04 14.10
CA ARG A 45 18.62 -25.99 12.63
C ARG A 45 19.47 -24.84 12.07
N ARG A 46 19.46 -23.68 12.73
CA ARG A 46 20.31 -22.53 12.35
C ARG A 46 21.79 -22.85 12.57
N ALA A 47 22.12 -23.46 13.71
CA ALA A 47 23.48 -23.90 14.03
C ALA A 47 23.99 -24.93 13.02
N LYS A 48 23.14 -25.89 12.61
CA LYS A 48 23.46 -26.86 11.57
C LYS A 48 23.74 -26.19 10.22
N LEU A 49 22.92 -25.20 9.81
CA LEU A 49 23.19 -24.42 8.60
C LEU A 49 24.54 -23.71 8.68
N ARG A 50 24.81 -23.01 9.78
CA ARG A 50 26.11 -22.32 10.01
C ARG A 50 27.28 -23.28 9.93
N GLN A 51 27.16 -24.46 10.53
CA GLN A 51 28.19 -25.49 10.46
C GLN A 51 28.40 -25.98 9.02
N CYS A 52 27.33 -26.11 8.22
CA CYS A 52 27.46 -26.42 6.80
C CYS A 52 28.18 -25.28 6.06
N ILE A 53 27.80 -24.02 6.29
CA ILE A 53 28.43 -22.85 5.65
C ILE A 53 29.92 -22.77 5.99
N VAL A 54 30.30 -22.92 7.26
CA VAL A 54 31.71 -22.88 7.72
C VAL A 54 32.55 -24.03 7.14
N ARG A 55 31.92 -25.17 6.81
CA ARG A 55 32.60 -26.32 6.22
C ARG A 55 32.70 -26.26 4.69
N LEU A 56 32.00 -25.34 4.03
CA LEU A 56 32.09 -25.20 2.58
C LEU A 56 33.48 -24.70 2.19
N PRO A 57 34.10 -25.30 1.16
CA PRO A 57 35.26 -24.70 0.50
C PRO A 57 34.95 -23.27 0.04
N GLN A 58 35.92 -22.36 0.14
CA GLN A 58 35.72 -20.94 -0.19
C GLN A 58 35.12 -20.73 -1.58
N ALA A 59 35.57 -21.48 -2.59
CA ALA A 59 35.04 -21.40 -3.95
C ALA A 59 33.56 -21.81 -4.05
N GLU A 60 33.14 -22.82 -3.28
CA GLU A 60 31.74 -23.25 -3.21
C GLU A 60 30.88 -22.23 -2.46
N ALA A 61 31.40 -21.66 -1.37
CA ALA A 61 30.72 -20.62 -0.61
C ALA A 61 30.49 -19.34 -1.46
N SER A 62 31.49 -18.91 -2.23
CA SER A 62 31.36 -17.80 -3.18
C SER A 62 30.34 -18.11 -4.28
N THR A 63 30.37 -19.32 -4.85
CA THR A 63 29.40 -19.73 -5.88
C THR A 63 27.98 -19.75 -5.33
N ALA A 64 27.78 -20.29 -4.12
CA ALA A 64 26.48 -20.31 -3.46
C ALA A 64 25.98 -18.90 -3.14
N LEU A 65 26.88 -17.99 -2.71
CA LEU A 65 26.53 -16.59 -2.48
C LEU A 65 26.05 -15.91 -3.76
N THR A 66 26.75 -16.07 -4.88
CA THR A 66 26.33 -15.52 -6.17
C THR A 66 24.95 -16.02 -6.61
N LEU A 67 24.66 -17.31 -6.41
CA LEU A 67 23.32 -17.85 -6.71
C LEU A 67 22.22 -17.25 -5.81
N VAL A 68 22.55 -17.00 -4.54
CA VAL A 68 21.63 -16.35 -3.61
C VAL A 68 21.39 -14.89 -3.97
N GLU A 69 22.45 -14.15 -4.34
CA GLU A 69 22.35 -12.76 -4.83
C GLU A 69 21.50 -12.67 -6.09
N GLN A 70 21.74 -13.53 -7.08
CA GLN A 70 20.93 -13.59 -8.29
C GLN A 70 19.45 -13.84 -7.96
N ARG A 71 19.16 -14.75 -7.03
CA ARG A 71 17.78 -15.04 -6.64
C ARG A 71 17.11 -13.87 -5.93
N ILE A 72 17.86 -13.10 -5.15
CA ILE A 72 17.37 -11.85 -4.54
C ILE A 72 17.04 -10.85 -5.65
N GLU A 73 17.93 -10.61 -6.60
CA GLU A 73 17.71 -9.71 -7.74
C GLU A 73 16.47 -10.12 -8.56
N GLU A 74 16.34 -11.41 -8.89
CA GLU A 74 15.17 -11.95 -9.59
C GLU A 74 13.87 -11.74 -8.80
N ALA A 75 13.91 -11.96 -7.47
CA ALA A 75 12.76 -11.73 -6.61
C ALA A 75 12.39 -10.24 -6.54
N VAL A 76 13.36 -9.35 -6.41
CA VAL A 76 13.19 -7.89 -6.40
C VAL A 76 12.56 -7.41 -7.70
N GLY A 77 13.09 -7.85 -8.84
CA GLY A 77 12.57 -7.55 -10.17
C GLY A 77 11.13 -8.02 -10.36
N ARG A 78 10.84 -9.27 -9.98
CA ARG A 78 9.48 -9.85 -10.04
C ARG A 78 8.48 -9.09 -9.15
N LEU A 79 8.94 -8.57 -8.01
CA LEU A 79 8.11 -7.82 -7.07
C LEU A 79 8.00 -6.33 -7.42
N GLY A 80 8.74 -5.87 -8.43
CA GLY A 80 8.79 -4.45 -8.84
C GLY A 80 9.36 -3.57 -7.74
N LEU A 81 10.49 -3.97 -7.17
CA LEU A 81 11.14 -3.30 -6.04
C LEU A 81 12.50 -2.67 -6.41
N ASP A 82 12.95 -2.80 -7.66
CA ASP A 82 14.32 -2.44 -8.09
C ASP A 82 14.67 -0.96 -7.86
N ASP A 83 13.69 -0.08 -7.97
CA ASP A 83 13.85 1.37 -7.79
C ASP A 83 13.68 1.82 -6.33
N VAL A 84 13.24 0.94 -5.42
CA VAL A 84 12.89 1.32 -4.04
C VAL A 84 13.70 0.60 -2.97
N LEU A 85 14.21 -0.61 -3.25
CA LEU A 85 14.94 -1.42 -2.28
C LEU A 85 16.20 -2.03 -2.91
N VAL A 86 17.29 -1.98 -2.15
CA VAL A 86 18.52 -2.72 -2.44
C VAL A 86 18.90 -3.50 -1.20
N PHE A 87 19.36 -4.73 -1.38
CA PHE A 87 19.64 -5.65 -0.28
C PHE A 87 21.15 -5.75 -0.05
N ASP A 88 21.56 -5.53 1.20
CA ASP A 88 22.95 -5.63 1.62
C ASP A 88 23.22 -7.01 2.22
N VAL A 89 23.92 -7.85 1.47
CA VAL A 89 24.20 -9.23 1.84
C VAL A 89 25.59 -9.32 2.48
N GLY A 90 25.63 -9.38 3.82
CA GLY A 90 26.88 -9.53 4.59
C GLY A 90 27.55 -10.90 4.47
N GLY A 91 26.85 -11.89 3.89
CA GLY A 91 27.34 -13.23 3.65
C GLY A 91 26.21 -14.22 3.31
N LEU A 92 26.56 -15.49 3.18
CA LEU A 92 25.62 -16.51 2.71
C LEU A 92 24.40 -16.71 3.63
N GLU A 93 24.57 -16.69 4.96
CA GLU A 93 23.43 -16.79 5.89
C GLU A 93 22.48 -15.59 5.75
N ASP A 94 23.04 -14.39 5.60
CA ASP A 94 22.28 -13.15 5.44
C ASP A 94 21.47 -13.14 4.15
N GLY A 95 22.09 -13.53 3.04
CA GLY A 95 21.40 -13.65 1.75
C GLY A 95 20.28 -14.68 1.81
N LEU A 96 20.50 -15.82 2.47
CA LEU A 96 19.46 -16.84 2.67
C LEU A 96 18.28 -16.32 3.51
N ARG A 97 18.52 -15.45 4.50
CA ARG A 97 17.44 -14.78 5.26
C ARG A 97 16.65 -13.81 4.38
N MET A 98 17.32 -13.08 3.49
CA MET A 98 16.67 -12.18 2.52
C MET A 98 15.80 -12.94 1.53
N VAL A 99 16.33 -14.04 0.96
CA VAL A 99 15.55 -14.94 0.08
C VAL A 99 14.30 -15.42 0.80
N HIS A 100 14.43 -15.90 2.05
CA HIS A 100 13.26 -16.34 2.81
C HIS A 100 12.20 -15.25 2.92
N LEU A 101 12.61 -14.02 3.27
CA LEU A 101 11.71 -12.86 3.43
C LEU A 101 11.00 -12.47 2.12
N LEU A 102 11.75 -12.39 1.02
CA LEU A 102 11.23 -12.03 -0.30
C LEU A 102 10.25 -13.09 -0.86
N GLU A 103 10.43 -14.34 -0.46
CA GLU A 103 9.55 -15.45 -0.85
C GLU A 103 8.33 -15.62 0.06
N GLN A 104 8.21 -14.83 1.15
CA GLN A 104 7.01 -14.88 1.99
C GLN A 104 5.81 -14.20 1.34
N GLY A 105 4.65 -14.85 1.45
CA GLY A 105 3.38 -14.32 0.99
C GLY A 105 3.14 -14.49 -0.51
N SER A 106 2.23 -13.67 -1.05
CA SER A 106 1.81 -13.75 -2.45
C SER A 106 2.61 -12.81 -3.37
N GLY A 107 3.54 -12.04 -2.79
CA GLY A 107 4.17 -10.88 -3.43
C GLY A 107 3.26 -9.65 -3.55
N GLY A 108 1.97 -9.76 -3.19
CA GLY A 108 1.07 -8.61 -3.11
C GLY A 108 1.52 -7.62 -2.03
N GLU A 109 1.88 -8.13 -0.86
CA GLU A 109 2.32 -7.33 0.30
C GLU A 109 3.56 -6.50 -0.03
N TRP A 110 4.53 -7.10 -0.70
CA TRP A 110 5.73 -6.42 -1.18
C TRP A 110 5.43 -5.32 -2.20
N ARG A 111 4.52 -5.58 -3.15
CA ARG A 111 4.09 -4.56 -4.11
C ARG A 111 3.44 -3.37 -3.42
N GLU A 112 2.61 -3.60 -2.40
CA GLU A 112 2.04 -2.50 -1.59
C GLU A 112 3.13 -1.72 -0.85
N MET A 113 4.11 -2.40 -0.25
CA MET A 113 5.24 -1.72 0.40
C MET A 113 6.05 -0.88 -0.60
N GLY A 114 6.29 -1.39 -1.80
CA GLY A 114 6.99 -0.64 -2.86
C GLY A 114 6.25 0.64 -3.24
N ARG A 115 4.91 0.58 -3.43
CA ARG A 115 4.07 1.76 -3.69
C ARG A 115 4.16 2.77 -2.55
N PHE A 116 4.07 2.29 -1.31
CA PHE A 116 4.17 3.15 -0.13
C PHE A 116 5.55 3.82 -0.05
N ILE A 117 6.66 3.11 -0.29
CA ILE A 117 8.02 3.68 -0.27
C ILE A 117 8.17 4.78 -1.31
N ARG A 118 7.67 4.58 -2.54
CA ARG A 118 7.74 5.63 -3.59
C ARG A 118 7.02 6.90 -3.17
N LEU A 119 5.80 6.74 -2.64
CA LEU A 119 5.03 7.87 -2.13
C LEU A 119 5.75 8.52 -0.94
N ALA A 120 6.25 7.73 0.01
CA ALA A 120 7.02 8.23 1.16
C ALA A 120 8.22 9.07 0.72
N ALA A 121 8.95 8.65 -0.32
CA ALA A 121 10.05 9.43 -0.88
C ALA A 121 9.58 10.75 -1.51
N ILE A 122 8.47 10.76 -2.26
CA ILE A 122 7.87 11.99 -2.81
C ILE A 122 7.43 12.94 -1.69
N TYR A 123 6.94 12.39 -0.57
CA TYR A 123 6.57 13.14 0.62
C TYR A 123 7.76 13.50 1.53
N GLY A 124 9.00 13.25 1.11
CA GLY A 124 10.19 13.65 1.87
C GLY A 124 10.45 12.84 3.15
N LEU A 125 9.76 11.70 3.33
CA LEU A 125 9.86 10.89 4.54
C LEU A 125 11.14 10.04 4.63
N THR A 126 12.03 10.15 3.64
CA THR A 126 13.32 9.44 3.55
C THR A 126 14.50 10.43 3.66
N PRO A 127 14.63 11.27 4.71
CA PRO A 127 15.57 12.40 4.68
C PRO A 127 17.05 11.99 4.63
N ASN A 128 17.36 10.77 5.10
CA ASN A 128 18.74 10.27 5.17
C ASN A 128 19.08 9.26 4.05
N ALA A 129 18.17 9.05 3.09
CA ALA A 129 18.34 8.06 2.04
C ALA A 129 17.76 8.54 0.72
N THR A 130 18.54 8.37 -0.35
CA THR A 130 18.00 8.34 -1.70
C THR A 130 17.45 6.94 -1.97
N LEU A 131 16.41 6.84 -2.81
CA LEU A 131 16.00 5.54 -3.30
C LEU A 131 17.08 4.96 -4.24
N PRO A 132 17.34 3.64 -4.20
CA PRO A 132 16.68 2.63 -3.38
C PRO A 132 17.16 2.61 -1.91
N LEU A 133 16.25 2.29 -0.97
CA LEU A 133 16.58 2.12 0.43
C LEU A 133 17.39 0.83 0.64
N ARG A 134 18.51 0.93 1.36
CA ARG A 134 19.39 -0.21 1.66
C ARG A 134 18.88 -1.01 2.86
N LEU A 135 18.47 -2.25 2.62
CA LEU A 135 18.03 -3.19 3.65
C LEU A 135 19.16 -4.17 4.01
N SER A 136 19.64 -4.11 5.25
CA SER A 136 20.61 -5.09 5.80
C SER A 136 19.91 -6.27 6.48
N ALA A 137 20.57 -7.43 6.50
CA ALA A 137 20.09 -8.63 7.18
C ALA A 137 19.92 -8.45 8.69
N ASP A 138 20.62 -7.47 9.28
CA ASP A 138 20.49 -7.09 10.69
C ASP A 138 19.15 -6.43 11.02
N ALA A 139 18.53 -5.78 10.03
CA ALA A 139 17.20 -5.19 10.18
C ALA A 139 16.07 -6.23 10.07
N LEU A 140 16.39 -7.46 9.68
CA LEU A 140 15.38 -8.50 9.53
C LEU A 140 14.92 -9.02 10.90
N PRO A 141 13.61 -9.20 11.10
CA PRO A 141 13.09 -9.81 12.31
C PRO A 141 13.63 -11.23 12.48
N SER A 142 13.77 -11.65 13.73
CA SER A 142 13.89 -13.08 14.03
C SER A 142 12.65 -13.83 13.53
N ARG A 143 12.74 -15.13 13.22
CA ARG A 143 11.56 -15.88 12.77
C ARG A 143 10.40 -15.84 13.77
N THR A 144 10.70 -15.87 15.07
CA THR A 144 9.68 -15.77 16.11
C THR A 144 8.96 -14.42 16.01
N ALA A 145 9.71 -13.32 15.87
CA ALA A 145 9.12 -11.99 15.67
C ALA A 145 8.38 -11.89 14.31
N PHE A 146 8.86 -12.60 13.29
CA PHE A 146 8.26 -12.63 11.96
C PHE A 146 6.85 -13.22 11.96
N HIS A 147 6.62 -14.26 12.77
CA HIS A 147 5.32 -14.92 12.89
C HIS A 147 4.39 -14.29 13.95
N GLN A 148 4.89 -13.33 14.75
CA GLN A 148 4.07 -12.62 15.74
C GLN A 148 3.19 -11.54 15.11
N LEU A 149 3.58 -11.04 13.94
CA LEU A 149 2.86 -9.99 13.23
C LEU A 149 2.35 -10.49 11.88
N PRO A 150 1.24 -9.93 11.39
CA PRO A 150 0.83 -10.09 9.99
C PRO A 150 1.97 -9.71 9.04
N LEU A 151 2.08 -10.42 7.91
CA LEU A 151 3.19 -10.27 6.97
C LEU A 151 3.43 -8.81 6.55
N ALA A 152 2.40 -8.07 6.13
CA ALA A 152 2.52 -6.68 5.71
C ALA A 152 3.09 -5.77 6.81
N MET A 153 2.68 -6.00 8.07
CA MET A 153 3.24 -5.28 9.23
C MET A 153 4.69 -5.66 9.48
N THR A 154 5.03 -6.94 9.32
CA THR A 154 6.41 -7.41 9.45
C THR A 154 7.32 -6.81 8.38
N LEU A 155 6.88 -6.79 7.13
CA LEU A 155 7.60 -6.15 6.02
C LEU A 155 7.77 -4.66 6.29
N TYR A 156 6.70 -3.96 6.66
CA TYR A 156 6.80 -2.55 7.03
C TYR A 156 7.77 -2.32 8.19
N LYS A 157 7.78 -3.18 9.21
CA LYS A 157 8.70 -3.04 10.35
C LYS A 157 10.17 -3.08 9.92
N THR A 158 10.50 -3.79 8.84
CA THR A 158 11.88 -3.81 8.28
C THR A 158 12.29 -2.49 7.63
N ILE A 159 11.33 -1.67 7.17
CA ILE A 159 11.62 -0.41 6.45
C ILE A 159 11.24 0.85 7.26
N GLY A 160 10.25 0.77 8.16
CA GLY A 160 9.67 1.93 8.83
C GLY A 160 10.65 2.69 9.71
N HIS A 161 11.69 2.02 10.23
CA HIS A 161 12.75 2.68 10.98
C HIS A 161 13.64 3.59 10.12
N MET A 162 13.65 3.39 8.81
CA MET A 162 14.37 4.21 7.83
C MET A 162 13.58 5.47 7.42
N LEU A 163 12.31 5.55 7.85
CA LEU A 163 11.40 6.64 7.53
C LEU A 163 11.23 7.54 8.74
N THR A 164 11.12 8.84 8.49
CA THR A 164 10.88 9.83 9.55
C THR A 164 9.91 10.90 9.09
N HIS A 165 9.09 11.39 10.01
CA HIS A 165 8.22 12.55 9.82
C HIS A 165 8.44 13.54 10.96
N ASN A 166 8.77 14.80 10.67
CA ASN A 166 9.08 15.83 11.67
C ASN A 166 10.10 15.36 12.72
N GLY A 167 11.15 14.67 12.27
CA GLY A 167 12.20 14.09 13.12
C GLY A 167 11.77 12.87 13.94
N GLN A 168 10.52 12.42 13.86
CA GLN A 168 10.04 11.22 14.53
C GLN A 168 10.14 10.01 13.60
N SER A 169 10.69 8.90 14.10
CA SER A 169 10.73 7.64 13.35
C SER A 169 9.33 7.07 13.11
N LEU A 170 9.08 6.58 11.90
CA LEU A 170 7.86 5.88 11.53
C LEU A 170 8.01 4.35 11.70
N ALA A 171 8.87 3.88 12.61
CA ALA A 171 8.91 2.48 12.99
C ALA A 171 7.62 2.04 13.69
N VAL A 172 7.15 0.82 13.42
CA VAL A 172 6.07 0.20 14.21
C VAL A 172 6.55 -0.06 15.62
N GLN A 173 5.80 0.46 16.59
CA GLN A 173 6.04 0.26 18.01
C GLN A 173 4.80 -0.36 18.64
N GLN A 174 5.00 -1.24 19.62
CA GLN A 174 3.91 -1.74 20.44
C GLN A 174 3.55 -0.67 21.48
N ALA A 175 2.29 -0.26 21.53
CA ALA A 175 1.82 0.79 22.42
C ALA A 175 1.38 0.22 23.78
N ASP A 176 0.83 -1.00 23.81
CA ASP A 176 0.43 -1.69 25.03
C ASP A 176 0.48 -3.23 24.93
N ASN A 177 0.18 -3.90 26.04
CA ASN A 177 0.08 -5.36 26.11
C ASN A 177 -1.24 -5.92 25.55
N LYS A 178 -2.16 -5.07 25.07
CA LYS A 178 -3.48 -5.46 24.57
C LYS A 178 -3.54 -5.53 23.04
N GLY A 179 -2.37 -5.45 22.38
CA GLY A 179 -2.27 -5.55 20.92
C GLY A 179 -2.48 -4.21 20.21
N ALA A 180 -2.35 -3.08 20.90
CA ALA A 180 -2.26 -1.78 20.28
C ALA A 180 -0.83 -1.52 19.78
N TYR A 181 -0.75 -0.86 18.62
CA TYR A 181 0.48 -0.47 17.95
C TYR A 181 0.44 1.03 17.65
N ARG A 182 1.59 1.60 17.32
CA ARG A 182 1.71 2.97 16.83
C ARG A 182 2.79 3.08 15.76
N ILE A 183 2.58 4.02 14.83
CA ILE A 183 3.58 4.51 13.87
C ILE A 183 3.58 6.03 13.95
N GLY A 184 4.72 6.63 14.31
CA GLY A 184 4.78 8.06 14.62
C GLY A 184 3.76 8.43 15.71
N ASN A 185 2.84 9.32 15.38
CA ASN A 185 1.75 9.78 16.24
C ASN A 185 0.40 9.08 15.99
N VAL A 186 0.35 8.05 15.13
CA VAL A 186 -0.89 7.35 14.76
C VAL A 186 -0.92 5.98 15.46
N SER A 187 -1.89 5.80 16.36
CA SER A 187 -2.12 4.53 17.05
C SER A 187 -3.16 3.68 16.31
N PHE A 188 -3.01 2.37 16.35
CA PHE A 188 -3.92 1.44 15.68
C PHE A 188 -3.91 0.05 16.33
N ARG A 189 -4.89 -0.78 15.95
CA ARG A 189 -4.92 -2.22 16.27
C ARG A 189 -5.34 -3.05 15.08
N VAL A 190 -4.90 -4.30 15.06
CA VAL A 190 -5.40 -5.31 14.12
C VAL A 190 -6.82 -5.70 14.54
N VAL A 191 -7.75 -5.79 13.59
CA VAL A 191 -9.10 -6.31 13.80
C VAL A 191 -9.14 -7.75 13.28
N PRO A 192 -9.18 -8.77 14.16
CA PRO A 192 -9.33 -10.15 13.76
C PRO A 192 -10.57 -10.37 12.89
N LEU A 193 -10.50 -11.33 11.96
CA LEU A 193 -11.66 -11.71 11.13
C LEU A 193 -12.90 -12.08 11.97
N GLY A 194 -12.70 -12.74 13.13
CA GLY A 194 -13.79 -13.12 14.03
C GLY A 194 -14.48 -11.96 14.75
N ASP A 195 -13.83 -10.78 14.78
CA ASP A 195 -14.39 -9.57 15.39
C ASP A 195 -15.21 -8.76 14.38
N LEU A 196 -15.19 -9.13 13.09
CA LEU A 196 -16.02 -8.50 12.07
C LEU A 196 -17.43 -9.09 12.07
N PRO A 197 -18.49 -8.29 11.98
CA PRO A 197 -19.85 -8.79 11.86
C PRO A 197 -20.03 -9.69 10.63
N ALA A 198 -20.94 -10.67 10.73
CA ALA A 198 -21.32 -11.48 9.57
C ALA A 198 -21.86 -10.58 8.45
N GLY A 199 -21.35 -10.76 7.23
CA GLY A 199 -21.70 -9.94 6.06
C GLY A 199 -21.07 -8.55 6.03
N HIS A 200 -20.12 -8.25 6.91
CA HIS A 200 -19.37 -6.99 6.83
C HIS A 200 -18.54 -6.94 5.55
N SER A 201 -18.55 -5.82 4.82
CA SER A 201 -17.91 -5.69 3.49
C SER A 201 -16.43 -6.09 3.42
N TYR A 202 -15.70 -6.01 4.53
CA TYR A 202 -14.30 -6.42 4.62
C TYR A 202 -14.09 -7.92 4.85
N THR A 203 -15.11 -8.70 5.21
CA THR A 203 -14.94 -10.16 5.44
C THR A 203 -14.52 -10.88 4.17
N ASP A 204 -15.13 -10.53 3.04
CA ASP A 204 -14.96 -11.23 1.76
C ASP A 204 -13.56 -11.04 1.15
N SER A 205 -12.86 -9.99 1.60
CA SER A 205 -11.53 -9.62 1.12
C SER A 205 -10.47 -9.63 2.21
N TYR A 206 -10.79 -10.19 3.37
CA TYR A 206 -9.90 -10.22 4.51
C TYR A 206 -8.65 -11.05 4.18
N LYS A 207 -7.47 -10.44 4.29
CA LYS A 207 -6.19 -11.13 4.14
C LYS A 207 -5.52 -11.23 5.50
N ARG A 208 -5.21 -12.44 5.97
CA ARG A 208 -4.46 -12.62 7.22
C ARG A 208 -3.05 -12.02 7.16
N THR A 209 -2.46 -11.96 5.98
CA THR A 209 -1.16 -11.36 5.72
C THR A 209 -1.20 -9.84 5.69
N ASP A 210 -2.36 -9.23 5.41
CA ASP A 210 -2.57 -7.78 5.34
C ASP A 210 -3.96 -7.43 5.90
N PRO A 211 -4.12 -7.48 7.24
CA PRO A 211 -5.43 -7.55 7.88
C PRO A 211 -6.08 -6.17 8.02
N VAL A 212 -7.38 -6.20 8.34
CA VAL A 212 -8.15 -4.98 8.67
C VAL A 212 -7.51 -4.28 9.87
N ILE A 213 -7.36 -2.95 9.75
CA ILE A 213 -6.79 -2.09 10.79
C ILE A 213 -7.85 -1.15 11.30
N ARG A 214 -7.94 -1.02 12.62
CA ARG A 214 -8.67 0.07 13.28
C ARG A 214 -7.67 1.09 13.78
N GLU A 215 -7.82 2.31 13.32
CA GLU A 215 -7.15 3.45 13.92
C GLU A 215 -7.76 3.74 15.29
N THR A 216 -6.89 3.89 16.27
CA THR A 216 -7.27 4.17 17.66
C THR A 216 -6.75 5.56 17.97
N SER A 217 -7.65 6.52 18.19
CA SER A 217 -7.25 7.85 18.64
C SER A 217 -7.18 7.85 20.17
N ASP A 218 -6.01 8.19 20.72
CA ASP A 218 -5.89 8.58 22.13
C ASP A 218 -6.44 10.00 22.37
N SER A 219 -6.68 10.75 21.29
CA SER A 219 -7.24 12.09 21.37
C SER A 219 -8.76 12.04 21.53
N VAL A 220 -9.23 12.51 22.70
CA VAL A 220 -10.64 12.71 23.05
C VAL A 220 -11.37 13.63 22.06
N ILE A 221 -10.63 14.43 21.29
CA ILE A 221 -11.19 15.45 20.39
C ILE A 221 -11.61 14.85 19.03
N ARG A 222 -11.06 13.69 18.63
CA ARG A 222 -11.39 13.04 17.36
C ARG A 222 -12.30 11.84 17.62
N SER A 223 -13.60 12.03 17.40
CA SER A 223 -14.62 10.97 17.53
C SER A 223 -14.66 10.01 16.33
N ASP A 224 -13.84 10.25 15.30
CA ASP A 224 -13.79 9.43 14.10
C ASP A 224 -12.78 8.30 14.28
N PHE A 225 -13.29 7.09 14.50
CA PHE A 225 -12.47 5.89 14.47
C PHE A 225 -12.58 5.28 13.08
N TRP A 226 -11.46 5.31 12.36
CA TRP A 226 -11.35 4.81 11.01
C TRP A 226 -11.09 3.30 11.01
N LEU A 227 -11.81 2.60 10.14
CA LEU A 227 -11.63 1.17 9.86
C LEU A 227 -11.12 1.01 8.42
N TYR A 228 -9.87 0.60 8.30
CA TYR A 228 -9.19 0.39 7.03
C TYR A 228 -9.31 -1.06 6.60
N ARG A 229 -9.54 -1.27 5.31
CA ARG A 229 -9.70 -2.62 4.74
C ARG A 229 -8.46 -3.51 4.91
N SER A 230 -7.27 -2.90 4.98
CA SER A 230 -5.99 -3.58 5.13
C SER A 230 -4.97 -2.68 5.86
N PHE A 231 -3.82 -3.25 6.26
CA PHE A 231 -2.72 -2.47 6.83
C PHE A 231 -2.05 -1.61 5.77
N SER A 232 -1.92 -2.10 4.55
CA SER A 232 -1.42 -1.30 3.41
C SER A 232 -2.31 -0.08 3.13
N SER A 233 -3.64 -0.24 3.19
CA SER A 233 -4.60 0.88 3.06
C SER A 233 -4.44 1.89 4.19
N PHE A 234 -4.24 1.42 5.42
CA PHE A 234 -3.96 2.29 6.57
C PHE A 234 -2.68 3.10 6.36
N LEU A 235 -1.58 2.49 5.87
CA LEU A 235 -0.34 3.20 5.61
C LEU A 235 -0.48 4.31 4.56
N LEU A 236 -1.18 4.03 3.45
CA LEU A 236 -1.41 5.03 2.40
C LEU A 236 -2.28 6.18 2.89
N SER A 237 -3.39 5.89 3.57
CA SER A 237 -4.23 6.94 4.19
C SER A 237 -3.44 7.74 5.22
N ALA A 238 -2.63 7.08 6.04
CA ALA A 238 -1.83 7.76 7.06
C ALA A 238 -0.78 8.69 6.44
N LEU A 239 -0.17 8.28 5.34
CA LEU A 239 0.71 9.12 4.55
C LEU A 239 -0.03 10.36 4.01
N PHE A 240 -1.23 10.18 3.46
CA PHE A 240 -2.03 11.29 2.94
C PHE A 240 -2.60 12.19 4.03
N THR A 241 -2.95 11.68 5.20
CA THR A 241 -3.67 12.43 6.23
C THR A 241 -2.74 12.98 7.31
N TRP A 242 -1.71 12.25 7.69
CA TRP A 242 -0.90 12.52 8.88
C TRP A 242 0.56 12.85 8.57
N TRP A 243 1.14 12.26 7.53
CA TRP A 243 2.57 12.40 7.21
C TRP A 243 2.85 13.17 5.92
N HIS A 244 1.96 14.12 5.60
CA HIS A 244 2.01 14.85 4.34
C HIS A 244 2.71 16.21 4.44
N HIS A 245 3.21 16.57 5.61
CA HIS A 245 3.81 17.87 5.90
C HIS A 245 5.28 17.70 6.28
N GLU A 246 6.13 17.59 5.26
CA GLU A 246 7.57 17.79 5.40
C GLU A 246 7.98 19.13 4.79
N GLU A 247 9.05 19.72 5.31
CA GLU A 247 9.59 20.98 4.80
C GLU A 247 9.93 20.84 3.31
N GLY A 248 9.36 21.70 2.47
CA GLY A 248 9.57 21.69 1.02
C GLY A 248 8.62 20.78 0.22
N VAL A 249 7.78 19.96 0.86
CA VAL A 249 6.78 19.12 0.18
C VAL A 249 5.44 19.85 0.14
N GLY A 250 5.16 20.50 -0.99
CA GLY A 250 3.92 21.24 -1.19
C GLY A 250 2.75 20.33 -1.55
N ARG A 251 2.20 19.55 -0.59
CA ARG A 251 0.86 18.95 -0.79
C ARG A 251 -0.17 20.08 -0.82
N GLY A 252 -0.85 20.22 -1.97
CA GLY A 252 -1.91 21.19 -2.17
C GLY A 252 -3.24 20.52 -2.49
N LEU A 253 -4.31 20.99 -1.83
CA LEU A 253 -5.67 20.80 -2.32
C LEU A 253 -5.85 21.70 -3.56
N VAL A 254 -6.04 21.07 -4.73
CA VAL A 254 -6.19 21.79 -5.99
C VAL A 254 -7.64 22.21 -6.19
N LEU A 255 -8.55 21.27 -6.00
CA LEU A 255 -9.94 21.42 -6.35
C LEU A 255 -10.81 20.61 -5.40
N ASP A 256 -11.97 21.15 -5.09
CA ASP A 256 -12.97 20.56 -4.22
C ASP A 256 -14.35 20.65 -4.86
N ALA A 257 -15.05 19.53 -5.00
CA ALA A 257 -16.29 19.45 -5.75
C ALA A 257 -17.40 18.72 -4.97
N PRO A 258 -18.43 19.44 -4.50
CA PRO A 258 -19.63 18.80 -3.94
C PRO A 258 -20.45 18.19 -5.08
N ILE A 259 -20.53 16.85 -5.13
CA ILE A 259 -21.29 16.12 -6.15
C ILE A 259 -22.71 15.80 -5.66
N ALA A 260 -22.82 15.35 -4.42
CA ALA A 260 -24.10 15.30 -3.73
C ALA A 260 -24.22 16.55 -2.88
N LEU A 261 -25.29 17.34 -3.09
CA LEU A 261 -25.65 18.37 -2.12
C LEU A 261 -25.84 17.67 -0.78
N ILE A 262 -24.94 17.91 0.16
CA ILE A 262 -25.22 17.76 1.59
C ILE A 262 -26.26 18.85 1.87
N GLY A 263 -27.51 18.54 1.54
CA GLY A 263 -28.61 19.25 2.16
C GLY A 263 -28.37 19.14 3.66
N LEU A 264 -28.59 20.25 4.36
CA LEU A 264 -28.70 20.41 5.82
C LEU A 264 -28.88 19.08 6.57
N PRO A 265 -28.39 18.91 7.80
CA PRO A 265 -28.29 17.65 8.57
C PRO A 265 -29.50 16.69 8.64
N PHE A 266 -30.63 17.01 8.02
CA PHE A 266 -31.86 16.23 7.89
C PHE A 266 -32.30 15.93 6.45
N ALA A 267 -31.62 16.41 5.42
CA ALA A 267 -31.95 16.06 4.04
C ALA A 267 -31.30 14.72 3.68
N PRO A 268 -32.06 13.74 3.15
CA PRO A 268 -31.48 12.49 2.69
C PRO A 268 -30.45 12.82 1.60
N THR A 269 -29.20 12.47 1.87
CA THR A 269 -28.11 12.57 0.90
C THR A 269 -28.58 11.86 -0.37
N ARG A 270 -28.73 12.62 -1.46
CA ARG A 270 -28.95 12.01 -2.77
C ARG A 270 -27.64 11.34 -3.14
N ASP A 271 -27.56 10.04 -2.85
CA ASP A 271 -26.43 9.21 -3.22
C ASP A 271 -26.34 9.18 -4.75
N ASP A 272 -25.42 9.98 -5.31
CA ASP A 272 -25.18 9.99 -6.74
C ASP A 272 -24.67 8.60 -7.14
N PRO A 273 -25.37 7.88 -8.05
CA PRO A 273 -24.97 6.54 -8.44
C PRO A 273 -23.54 6.49 -9.00
N ARG A 274 -23.01 7.59 -9.54
CA ARG A 274 -21.63 7.67 -10.03
C ARG A 274 -20.60 7.70 -8.89
N CYS A 275 -20.88 8.41 -7.80
CA CYS A 275 -20.03 8.38 -6.60
C CYS A 275 -20.08 7.00 -5.93
N ARG A 276 -21.27 6.38 -5.89
CA ARG A 276 -21.39 4.98 -5.42
C ARG A 276 -20.53 4.03 -6.26
N ARG A 277 -20.57 4.15 -7.60
CA ARG A 277 -19.70 3.37 -8.50
C ARG A 277 -18.22 3.63 -8.23
N LEU A 278 -17.82 4.90 -8.07
CA LEU A 278 -16.45 5.26 -7.70
C LEU A 278 -16.01 4.58 -6.40
N ARG A 279 -16.89 4.46 -5.40
CA ARG A 279 -16.64 3.76 -4.12
C ARG A 279 -16.65 2.25 -4.17
N THR A 280 -17.31 1.61 -5.13
CA THR A 280 -17.50 0.14 -5.11
C THR A 280 -16.79 -0.59 -6.23
N GLU A 281 -16.65 0.02 -7.41
CA GLU A 281 -15.99 -0.62 -8.54
C GLU A 281 -14.48 -0.74 -8.31
N ALA A 282 -13.89 -1.85 -8.75
CA ALA A 282 -12.45 -2.03 -8.65
C ALA A 282 -11.73 -1.11 -9.65
N ILE A 283 -10.73 -0.37 -9.18
CA ILE A 283 -9.82 0.41 -10.03
C ILE A 283 -8.46 -0.27 -9.97
N SER A 284 -8.06 -0.85 -11.10
CA SER A 284 -6.77 -1.49 -11.25
C SER A 284 -5.68 -0.48 -11.60
N GLU A 285 -4.42 -0.87 -11.37
CA GLU A 285 -3.26 -0.07 -11.77
C GLU A 285 -3.24 0.21 -13.29
N GLN A 286 -3.74 -0.74 -14.09
CA GLN A 286 -3.89 -0.61 -15.54
C GLN A 286 -4.91 0.46 -15.93
N GLN A 287 -5.96 0.63 -15.11
CA GLN A 287 -6.93 1.74 -15.26
C GLN A 287 -6.39 3.06 -14.69
N GLY A 288 -5.17 3.07 -14.17
CA GLY A 288 -4.47 4.29 -13.81
C GLY A 288 -4.37 4.57 -12.32
N GLY A 289 -4.91 3.72 -11.43
CA GLY A 289 -4.89 4.03 -10.00
C GLY A 289 -4.89 2.86 -9.02
N VAL A 290 -4.69 3.20 -7.75
CA VAL A 290 -4.70 2.30 -6.59
C VAL A 290 -5.72 2.82 -5.58
N THR A 291 -6.63 1.96 -5.14
CA THR A 291 -7.72 2.33 -4.22
C THR A 291 -7.32 2.13 -2.76
N VAL A 292 -7.66 3.10 -1.91
CA VAL A 292 -7.56 3.02 -0.46
C VAL A 292 -8.97 3.14 0.10
N ASP A 293 -9.51 2.01 0.57
CA ASP A 293 -10.85 1.93 1.13
C ASP A 293 -10.79 2.01 2.66
N TYR A 294 -11.60 2.91 3.22
CA TYR A 294 -11.75 3.03 4.66
C TYR A 294 -13.15 3.52 5.04
N ARG A 295 -13.48 3.34 6.32
CA ARG A 295 -14.83 3.54 6.84
C ARG A 295 -14.80 4.30 8.15
N CYS A 296 -15.70 5.27 8.33
CA CYS A 296 -16.02 5.83 9.65
C CYS A 296 -17.22 5.07 10.23
N ASP A 297 -16.97 4.31 11.29
CA ASP A 297 -18.00 3.56 12.02
C ASP A 297 -18.11 4.00 13.48
N ARG A 298 -17.54 5.17 13.81
CA ARG A 298 -17.58 5.78 15.15
C ARG A 298 -17.12 4.85 16.28
N GLY A 299 -16.18 3.96 15.99
CA GLY A 299 -15.60 3.08 17.02
C GLY A 299 -16.30 1.74 17.12
N ASN A 300 -17.38 1.55 16.38
CA ASN A 300 -18.26 0.41 16.49
C ASN A 300 -18.42 -0.30 15.14
N VAL A 301 -17.81 -1.48 14.99
CA VAL A 301 -17.94 -2.30 13.78
C VAL A 301 -19.40 -2.69 13.46
N HIS A 302 -20.31 -2.60 14.44
CA HIS A 302 -21.75 -2.84 14.28
C HIS A 302 -22.55 -1.54 14.01
N HIS A 303 -21.90 -0.42 13.72
CA HIS A 303 -22.58 0.83 13.45
C HIS A 303 -23.54 0.67 12.26
N ALA A 304 -24.83 0.98 12.47
CA ALA A 304 -25.89 0.68 11.50
C ALA A 304 -25.77 1.48 10.19
N ASN A 305 -25.13 2.64 10.21
CA ASN A 305 -24.97 3.49 9.04
C ASN A 305 -23.53 4.05 8.98
N PRO A 306 -22.53 3.21 8.68
CA PRO A 306 -21.16 3.68 8.58
C PRO A 306 -20.99 4.53 7.32
N ALA A 307 -20.09 5.51 7.36
CA ALA A 307 -19.73 6.27 6.18
C ALA A 307 -18.52 5.60 5.51
N ASP A 308 -18.67 5.25 4.23
CA ASP A 308 -17.60 4.69 3.41
C ASP A 308 -16.88 5.80 2.66
N TYR A 309 -15.55 5.70 2.63
CA TYR A 309 -14.64 6.66 2.01
C TYR A 309 -13.70 5.92 1.08
N ARG A 310 -13.24 6.62 0.05
CA ARG A 310 -12.25 6.07 -0.87
C ARG A 310 -11.28 7.14 -1.33
N GLU A 311 -10.00 6.82 -1.22
CA GLU A 311 -8.97 7.54 -1.97
C GLU A 311 -8.55 6.73 -3.19
N VAL A 312 -8.27 7.41 -4.29
CA VAL A 312 -7.71 6.79 -5.50
C VAL A 312 -6.40 7.49 -5.83
N VAL A 313 -5.29 6.81 -5.59
CA VAL A 313 -3.96 7.26 -5.95
C VAL A 313 -3.80 7.11 -7.45
N VAL A 314 -3.56 8.22 -8.16
CA VAL A 314 -3.42 8.24 -9.62
C VAL A 314 -1.99 8.50 -10.08
N SER A 315 -1.12 8.92 -9.15
CA SER A 315 0.28 9.26 -9.37
C SER A 315 1.13 9.07 -8.13
N GLY A 316 2.41 8.73 -8.33
CA GLY A 316 3.46 8.64 -7.31
C GLY A 316 3.76 7.22 -6.83
N PHE A 317 3.02 6.22 -7.34
CA PHE A 317 3.17 4.83 -6.92
C PHE A 317 3.91 3.95 -7.93
N ARG A 318 4.25 4.49 -9.11
CA ARG A 318 5.02 3.79 -10.16
C ARG A 318 6.48 4.24 -10.19
N PRO A 319 7.41 3.41 -10.71
CA PRO A 319 8.81 3.80 -10.87
C PRO A 319 8.99 5.10 -11.67
N GLY A 320 9.87 5.97 -11.18
CA GLY A 320 10.24 7.24 -11.83
C GLY A 320 9.22 8.38 -11.70
N GLU A 321 8.06 8.15 -11.06
CA GLU A 321 7.11 9.24 -10.79
C GLU A 321 7.61 10.11 -9.64
N THR A 322 7.65 11.43 -9.86
CA THR A 322 8.11 12.42 -8.85
C THR A 322 6.97 13.23 -8.24
N VAL A 323 5.74 12.99 -8.71
CA VAL A 323 4.52 13.69 -8.28
C VAL A 323 3.58 12.67 -7.68
N ALA A 324 3.12 12.92 -6.47
CA ALA A 324 2.03 12.19 -5.85
C ALA A 324 0.74 12.95 -6.14
N ALA A 325 -0.26 12.24 -6.65
CA ALA A 325 -1.58 12.81 -6.91
C ALA A 325 -2.65 11.76 -6.65
N TYR A 326 -3.72 12.18 -6.01
CA TYR A 326 -4.85 11.31 -5.70
C TYR A 326 -6.14 12.14 -5.64
N LEU A 327 -7.27 11.45 -5.67
CA LEU A 327 -8.55 12.03 -5.35
C LEU A 327 -9.10 11.35 -4.10
N CYS A 328 -9.85 12.09 -3.30
CA CYS A 328 -10.55 11.59 -2.11
C CYS A 328 -12.04 11.78 -2.34
N GLU A 329 -12.83 10.72 -2.21
CA GLU A 329 -14.29 10.78 -2.15
C GLU A 329 -14.74 10.57 -0.70
N ALA A 330 -15.40 11.60 -0.17
CA ALA A 330 -15.80 11.68 1.22
C ALA A 330 -17.20 12.32 1.31
N GLY A 331 -18.20 11.54 1.70
CA GLY A 331 -19.54 12.10 1.97
C GLY A 331 -20.21 12.78 0.77
N GLY A 332 -19.89 12.38 -0.47
CA GLY A 332 -20.42 12.99 -1.68
C GLY A 332 -19.64 14.21 -2.17
N GLU A 333 -18.51 14.53 -1.53
CA GLU A 333 -17.53 15.49 -1.98
C GLU A 333 -16.33 14.77 -2.62
N ILE A 334 -15.80 15.34 -3.69
CA ILE A 334 -14.58 14.86 -4.35
C ILE A 334 -13.53 15.95 -4.30
N SER A 335 -12.41 15.66 -3.66
CA SER A 335 -11.28 16.57 -3.53
C SER A 335 -10.06 16.02 -4.30
N LEU A 336 -9.34 16.90 -5.02
CA LEU A 336 -8.15 16.57 -5.80
C LEU A 336 -6.89 17.11 -5.13
N TRP A 337 -5.94 16.22 -4.83
CA TRP A 337 -4.75 16.52 -4.04
C TRP A 337 -3.48 16.15 -4.79
N THR A 338 -2.49 17.06 -4.84
CA THR A 338 -1.21 16.79 -5.50
C THR A 338 -0.02 17.39 -4.77
N THR A 339 1.17 16.80 -4.98
CA THR A 339 2.47 17.41 -4.64
C THR A 339 3.10 18.15 -5.82
N GLU A 340 2.46 18.15 -6.99
CA GLU A 340 2.90 18.89 -8.16
C GLU A 340 2.89 20.40 -7.88
N ARG A 341 4.06 21.03 -8.10
CA ARG A 341 4.15 22.49 -8.03
C ARG A 341 3.39 23.11 -9.20
N SER A 342 2.53 24.08 -8.91
CA SER A 342 1.79 24.84 -9.93
C SER A 342 2.77 25.55 -10.89
N VAL A 343 2.73 25.22 -12.18
CA VAL A 343 3.52 25.86 -13.24
C VAL A 343 2.70 26.92 -13.96
N GLY A 344 2.34 27.99 -13.24
CA GLY A 344 1.56 29.08 -13.80
C GLY A 344 0.85 29.90 -12.74
N ASP A 345 0.35 31.06 -13.16
CA ASP A 345 -0.49 31.92 -12.32
C ASP A 345 -1.85 31.26 -12.04
N ARG A 346 -2.49 31.67 -10.95
CA ARG A 346 -3.81 31.17 -10.52
C ARG A 346 -4.91 31.36 -11.56
N SER A 347 -4.78 32.36 -12.43
CA SER A 347 -5.72 32.62 -13.54
C SER A 347 -5.66 31.57 -14.67
N GLN A 348 -4.59 30.78 -14.74
CA GLN A 348 -4.42 29.79 -15.80
C GLN A 348 -5.30 28.55 -15.57
N PRO A 349 -5.73 27.87 -16.65
CA PRO A 349 -6.44 26.60 -16.54
C PRO A 349 -5.65 25.56 -15.74
N LEU A 350 -6.36 24.66 -15.05
CA LEU A 350 -5.72 23.62 -14.23
C LEU A 350 -4.78 22.72 -15.04
N ASP A 351 -5.06 22.46 -16.32
CA ASP A 351 -4.18 21.68 -17.20
C ASP A 351 -2.81 22.35 -17.44
N VAL A 352 -2.78 23.69 -17.40
CA VAL A 352 -1.54 24.45 -17.50
C VAL A 352 -0.82 24.43 -16.16
N ARG A 353 -1.56 24.59 -15.05
CA ARG A 353 -1.00 24.65 -13.71
C ARG A 353 -0.44 23.30 -13.22
N PHE A 354 -1.10 22.20 -13.55
CA PHE A 354 -0.81 20.85 -13.06
C PHE A 354 -0.77 19.83 -14.20
N PRO A 355 0.18 19.97 -15.16
CA PRO A 355 0.22 19.16 -16.38
C PRO A 355 0.42 17.66 -16.14
N THR A 356 0.98 17.26 -15.00
CA THR A 356 1.21 15.85 -14.64
C THR A 356 -0.03 15.24 -13.99
N SER A 357 -0.65 15.95 -13.05
CA SER A 357 -1.75 15.44 -12.23
C SER A 357 -3.08 15.44 -12.97
N MET A 358 -3.37 16.49 -13.74
CA MET A 358 -4.68 16.69 -14.38
C MET A 358 -5.08 15.58 -15.35
N PRO A 359 -4.22 15.13 -16.29
CA PRO A 359 -4.58 14.04 -17.20
C PRO A 359 -4.97 12.74 -16.46
N ARG A 360 -4.33 12.49 -15.31
CA ARG A 360 -4.51 11.28 -14.49
C ARG A 360 -5.82 11.31 -13.71
N TRP A 361 -6.15 12.43 -13.07
CA TRP A 361 -7.47 12.60 -12.46
C TRP A 361 -8.58 12.53 -13.49
N ARG A 362 -8.43 13.20 -14.63
CA ARG A 362 -9.43 13.17 -15.71
C ARG A 362 -9.67 11.75 -16.21
N ALA A 363 -8.64 10.93 -16.34
CA ALA A 363 -8.80 9.54 -16.76
C ALA A 363 -9.72 8.75 -15.81
N VAL A 364 -9.49 8.86 -14.50
CA VAL A 364 -10.35 8.20 -13.49
C VAL A 364 -11.75 8.81 -13.47
N LEU A 365 -11.87 10.13 -13.43
CA LEU A 365 -13.17 10.81 -13.37
C LEU A 365 -14.03 10.56 -14.63
N ARG A 366 -13.42 10.46 -15.81
CA ARG A 366 -14.11 10.09 -17.06
C ARG A 366 -14.71 8.69 -16.99
N HIS A 367 -13.99 7.74 -16.42
CA HIS A 367 -14.47 6.37 -16.25
C HIS A 367 -15.81 6.32 -15.48
N PHE A 368 -15.98 7.21 -14.50
CA PHE A 368 -17.19 7.32 -13.69
C PHE A 368 -18.16 8.41 -14.16
N SER A 369 -17.89 9.09 -15.28
CA SER A 369 -18.70 10.24 -15.76
C SER A 369 -18.83 11.37 -14.74
N LEU A 370 -17.76 11.60 -13.95
CA LEU A 370 -17.67 12.64 -12.92
C LEU A 370 -16.83 13.84 -13.37
N GLU A 371 -16.09 13.74 -14.48
CA GLU A 371 -15.13 14.78 -14.91
C GLU A 371 -15.76 16.17 -15.03
N HIS A 372 -16.93 16.30 -15.69
CA HIS A 372 -17.53 17.61 -15.90
C HIS A 372 -17.93 18.27 -14.57
N ASP A 373 -18.54 17.51 -13.66
CA ASP A 373 -19.02 18.05 -12.37
C ASP A 373 -17.85 18.35 -11.43
N VAL A 374 -16.79 17.55 -11.45
CA VAL A 374 -15.61 17.80 -10.63
C VAL A 374 -14.78 18.93 -11.22
N ILE A 375 -14.30 18.81 -12.46
CA ILE A 375 -13.31 19.73 -13.02
C ILE A 375 -13.90 21.09 -13.40
N ASN A 376 -15.12 21.14 -13.94
CA ASN A 376 -15.70 22.39 -14.44
C ASN A 376 -16.59 23.11 -13.42
N ARG A 377 -17.11 22.39 -12.41
CA ARG A 377 -17.99 22.97 -11.38
C ARG A 377 -17.38 22.97 -9.98
N GLY A 378 -16.27 22.26 -9.77
CA GLY A 378 -15.53 22.29 -8.54
C GLY A 378 -14.95 23.66 -8.22
N ARG A 379 -14.76 23.93 -6.94
CA ARG A 379 -14.09 25.11 -6.42
C ARG A 379 -12.59 24.88 -6.40
N VAL A 380 -11.83 25.75 -7.06
CA VAL A 380 -10.37 25.76 -7.00
C VAL A 380 -9.93 26.40 -5.67
N VAL A 381 -9.05 25.73 -4.92
CA VAL A 381 -8.60 26.16 -3.58
C VAL A 381 -7.16 26.70 -3.57
N GLY A 382 -6.32 26.25 -4.52
CA GLY A 382 -4.90 26.58 -4.60
C GLY A 382 -4.55 27.73 -5.54
#